data_AF-A0A0Q5MYS9-F1
#
_entry.id   AF-A0A0Q5MYS9-F1
#
_cell.length_a   1.000
_cell.length_b   1.000
_cell.length_c   1.000
_cell.angle_alpha   90.00
_cell.angle_beta   90.00
_cell.angle_gamma   90.00
#
_symmetry.space_group_name_H-M   'P 1'
#
loop_
_entity.id
_entity.type
_entity.pdbx_description
1 polymer ?
#
loop_
_entity_poly.entity_id
_entity_poly.type
_entity_poly.pdbx_seq_one_letter_code
_entity_poly.pdbx_strand_id
1 'polypeptide(L)'
;MLNETPRTVEEAYISAGSSTNLRVEADRMGDADILIAAGWAPCMLGGQLTRLRREWDGCSKPPLCSVTDAKLVMGSLKSLGGVLDALTVWAQAKRNPEPARFALAITSHWLSDTCNACQGRGNESIPGTPKLGRTCKKCGGSGKAAVPMGQDGRKALNMLDHCVTRAGASMRKRLRASMGRPA
;
A
#
# COMPACT_ATOMS: atom_id res chain seq x y z
N MET A 1 3.09 0.01 32.23
CA MET A 1 3.46 1.25 31.52
C MET A 1 2.80 1.20 30.15
N LEU A 2 1.71 1.94 29.95
CA LEU A 2 1.10 2.06 28.63
C LEU A 2 1.92 3.09 27.85
N ASN A 3 2.34 2.73 26.65
CA ASN A 3 3.15 3.57 25.78
C ASN A 3 2.27 4.76 25.34
N GLU A 4 2.37 5.92 25.99
CA GLU A 4 1.56 7.13 25.72
C GLU A 4 2.00 7.87 24.44
N THR A 5 2.46 7.15 23.43
CA THR A 5 2.62 7.72 22.10
C THR A 5 1.22 7.91 21.49
N PRO A 6 0.80 9.15 21.17
CA PRO A 6 -0.49 9.37 20.52
C PRO A 6 -0.53 8.64 19.18
N ARG A 7 -1.63 7.92 18.90
CA ARG A 7 -1.83 7.18 17.65
C ARG A 7 -1.49 8.05 16.46
N THR A 8 -0.71 7.51 15.52
CA THR A 8 -0.47 8.18 14.25
C THR A 8 -1.75 8.24 13.42
N VAL A 9 -1.82 9.14 12.43
CA VAL A 9 -2.98 9.22 11.52
C VAL A 9 -3.18 7.93 10.74
N GLU A 10 -2.08 7.27 10.42
CA GLU A 10 -2.14 5.97 9.76
C GLU A 10 -2.79 4.95 10.70
N GLU A 11 -2.31 4.81 11.94
CA GLU A 11 -2.90 3.93 12.97
C GLU A 11 -4.36 4.28 13.34
N ALA A 12 -4.72 5.57 13.30
CA ALA A 12 -6.10 6.03 13.53
C ALA A 12 -7.01 5.61 12.37
N TYR A 13 -6.58 5.84 11.12
CA TYR A 13 -7.25 5.30 9.95
C TYR A 13 -7.28 3.76 10.04
N ILE A 14 -6.19 3.11 10.56
CA ILE A 14 -6.03 1.71 11.05
C ILE A 14 -7.32 1.14 11.58
N SER A 15 -7.49 1.49 12.84
CA SER A 15 -8.61 1.24 13.71
C SER A 15 -9.94 1.56 13.04
N ALA A 16 -10.05 2.73 12.41
CA ALA A 16 -11.31 3.20 11.84
C ALA A 16 -11.86 2.28 10.74
N GLY A 17 -10.99 1.70 9.91
CA GLY A 17 -11.38 0.75 8.86
C GLY A 17 -11.94 -0.58 9.38
N SER A 18 -11.67 -0.92 10.64
CA SER A 18 -12.19 -2.12 11.33
C SER A 18 -13.26 -1.80 12.38
N SER A 19 -13.74 -0.55 12.44
CA SER A 19 -14.68 -0.12 13.47
C SER A 19 -16.05 -0.77 13.31
N THR A 20 -16.64 -1.18 14.43
CA THR A 20 -18.03 -1.65 14.50
C THR A 20 -19.00 -0.53 14.86
N ASN A 21 -18.51 0.67 15.17
CA ASN A 21 -19.33 1.83 15.52
C ASN A 21 -18.99 3.03 14.62
N LEU A 22 -19.91 3.32 13.70
CA LEU A 22 -19.79 4.42 12.73
C LEU A 22 -20.71 5.61 13.06
N ARG A 23 -21.11 5.77 14.33
CA ARG A 23 -21.86 6.96 14.76
C ARG A 23 -20.99 8.21 14.64
N VAL A 24 -21.55 9.24 14.02
CA VAL A 24 -20.99 10.59 13.99
C VAL A 24 -21.64 11.36 15.12
N GLU A 25 -20.82 12.00 15.96
CA GLU A 25 -21.26 12.80 17.09
C GLU A 25 -20.68 14.21 16.97
N ALA A 26 -21.49 15.23 17.26
CA ALA A 26 -21.06 16.62 17.08
C ALA A 26 -19.91 17.01 18.02
N ASP A 27 -19.91 16.47 19.24
CA ASP A 27 -19.02 16.89 20.32
C ASP A 27 -17.79 15.98 20.49
N ARG A 28 -17.71 14.87 19.74
CA ARG A 28 -16.58 13.95 19.81
C ARG A 28 -16.21 13.36 18.45
N MET A 29 -14.91 13.29 18.20
CA MET A 29 -14.37 12.67 17.00
C MET A 29 -14.32 11.14 17.17
N GLY A 30 -14.96 10.41 16.27
CA GLY A 30 -14.97 8.95 16.20
C GLY A 30 -14.32 8.39 14.93
N ASP A 31 -14.36 7.07 14.80
CA ASP A 31 -13.83 6.36 13.63
C ASP A 31 -14.52 6.81 12.32
N ALA A 32 -15.80 7.17 12.39
CA ALA A 32 -16.55 7.70 11.24
C ALA A 32 -15.96 9.02 10.71
N ASP A 33 -15.56 9.94 11.58
CA ASP A 33 -14.94 11.23 11.19
C ASP A 33 -13.59 11.03 10.50
N ILE A 34 -12.82 10.02 10.94
CA ILE A 34 -11.56 9.63 10.32
C ILE A 34 -11.80 9.11 8.90
N LEU A 35 -12.81 8.26 8.70
CA LEU A 35 -13.17 7.76 7.37
C LEU A 35 -13.70 8.87 6.45
N ILE A 36 -14.49 9.80 6.98
CA ILE A 36 -14.98 10.97 6.24
C ILE A 36 -13.82 11.86 5.80
N ALA A 37 -12.88 12.15 6.71
CA ALA A 37 -11.68 12.93 6.41
C ALA A 37 -10.81 12.25 5.33
N ALA A 38 -10.73 10.92 5.34
CA ALA A 38 -10.06 10.14 4.31
C ALA A 38 -10.74 10.26 2.94
N GLY A 39 -12.08 10.21 2.91
CA GLY A 39 -12.88 10.37 1.70
C GLY A 39 -12.77 11.75 1.05
N TRP A 40 -12.45 12.79 1.83
CA TRP A 40 -12.27 14.15 1.34
C TRP A 40 -10.83 14.47 0.87
N ALA A 41 -9.92 13.49 0.87
CA ALA A 41 -8.55 13.72 0.39
C ALA A 41 -8.54 14.00 -1.13
N PRO A 42 -7.90 15.09 -1.61
CA PRO A 42 -7.92 15.48 -3.02
C PRO A 42 -6.89 14.67 -3.84
N CYS A 43 -7.07 13.36 -3.92
CA CYS A 43 -6.21 12.47 -4.68
C CYS A 43 -7.03 11.30 -5.26
N MET A 44 -6.77 10.97 -6.52
CA MET A 44 -7.51 9.97 -7.31
C MET A 44 -7.69 8.63 -6.57
N LEU A 45 -6.66 8.18 -5.84
CA LEU A 45 -6.61 6.81 -5.31
C LEU A 45 -6.19 6.71 -3.83
N GLY A 46 -5.90 7.81 -3.14
CA GLY A 46 -5.15 7.74 -1.88
C GLY A 46 -5.83 6.95 -0.75
N GLY A 47 -7.15 7.11 -0.56
CA GLY A 47 -7.92 6.32 0.41
C GLY A 47 -7.96 4.83 0.04
N GLN A 48 -8.23 4.51 -1.23
CA GLN A 48 -8.25 3.13 -1.74
C GLN A 48 -6.88 2.44 -1.65
N LEU A 49 -5.79 3.14 -1.98
CA LEU A 49 -4.43 2.62 -1.86
C LEU A 49 -4.04 2.38 -0.40
N THR A 50 -4.41 3.28 0.50
CA THR A 50 -4.13 3.11 1.93
C THR A 50 -4.89 1.91 2.49
N ARG A 51 -6.13 1.68 2.04
CA ARG A 51 -6.91 0.49 2.39
C ARG A 51 -6.31 -0.78 1.80
N LEU A 52 -5.94 -0.76 0.51
CA LEU A 52 -5.32 -1.89 -0.18
C LEU A 52 -4.01 -2.31 0.49
N ARG A 53 -3.16 -1.35 0.89
CA ARG A 53 -1.92 -1.62 1.63
C ARG A 53 -2.18 -2.43 2.90
N ARG A 54 -3.21 -2.06 3.66
CA ARG A 54 -3.55 -2.76 4.91
C ARG A 54 -4.11 -4.14 4.69
N GLU A 55 -4.99 -4.28 3.70
CA GLU A 55 -5.52 -5.59 3.34
C GLU A 55 -4.35 -6.52 2.99
N TRP A 56 -3.35 -6.03 2.25
CA TRP A 56 -2.13 -6.76 1.92
C TRP A 56 -1.25 -7.08 3.14
N ASP A 57 -1.07 -6.13 4.06
CA ASP A 57 -0.22 -6.34 5.24
C ASP A 57 -0.89 -7.20 6.31
N GLY A 58 -2.22 -7.22 6.36
CA GLY A 58 -3.01 -8.08 7.24
C GLY A 58 -3.13 -9.53 6.77
N CYS A 59 -2.74 -9.85 5.52
CA CYS A 59 -2.70 -11.22 5.04
C CYS A 59 -1.48 -11.97 5.59
N SER A 60 -1.70 -13.20 6.10
CA SER A 60 -0.61 -14.14 6.38
C SER A 60 0.11 -14.49 5.07
N LYS A 61 1.31 -13.93 4.88
CA LYS A 61 2.17 -14.23 3.74
C LYS A 61 2.93 -15.52 4.07
N PRO A 62 2.64 -16.67 3.43
CA PRO A 62 3.39 -17.89 3.72
C PRO A 62 4.89 -17.65 3.46
N PRO A 63 5.79 -18.22 4.28
CA PRO A 63 7.23 -17.95 4.23
C PRO A 63 7.91 -18.33 2.90
N LEU A 64 7.18 -19.00 2.01
CA LEU A 64 7.61 -19.48 0.70
C LEU A 64 6.63 -19.06 -0.41
N CYS A 65 5.93 -17.93 -0.25
CA CYS A 65 4.88 -17.49 -1.16
C CYS A 65 5.36 -17.55 -2.62
N SER A 66 4.92 -18.57 -3.33
CA SER A 66 5.19 -18.72 -4.76
C SER A 66 4.50 -17.58 -5.50
N VAL A 67 4.89 -17.33 -6.75
CA VAL A 67 4.21 -16.33 -7.60
C VAL A 67 2.69 -16.61 -7.69
N THR A 68 2.28 -17.88 -7.54
CA THR A 68 0.88 -18.32 -7.53
C THR A 68 0.18 -17.95 -6.22
N ASP A 69 0.82 -18.15 -5.07
CA ASP A 69 0.25 -17.81 -3.76
C ASP A 69 0.07 -16.30 -3.61
N ALA A 70 1.03 -15.50 -4.10
CA ALA A 70 0.91 -14.05 -4.13
C ALA A 70 -0.28 -13.59 -5.00
N LYS A 71 -0.54 -14.27 -6.14
CA LYS A 71 -1.69 -13.98 -7.00
C LYS A 71 -3.03 -14.32 -6.34
N LEU A 72 -3.10 -15.44 -5.63
CA LEU A 72 -4.30 -15.83 -4.88
C LEU A 72 -4.61 -14.85 -3.75
N VAL A 73 -3.58 -14.43 -3.00
CA VAL A 73 -3.73 -13.40 -1.96
C VAL A 73 -4.19 -12.09 -2.57
N MET A 74 -3.55 -11.61 -3.64
CA MET A 74 -3.97 -10.39 -4.34
C MET A 74 -5.43 -10.46 -4.81
N GLY A 75 -5.88 -11.59 -5.36
CA GLY A 75 -7.25 -11.78 -5.84
C GLY A 75 -8.34 -11.67 -4.75
N SER A 76 -7.97 -11.82 -3.47
CA SER A 76 -8.91 -11.72 -2.34
C SER A 76 -9.00 -10.33 -1.71
N LEU A 77 -8.17 -9.38 -2.16
CA LEU A 77 -8.15 -8.01 -1.63
C LEU A 77 -9.35 -7.21 -2.15
N LYS A 78 -10.23 -6.78 -1.25
CA LYS A 78 -11.48 -6.08 -1.57
C LYS A 78 -11.23 -4.76 -2.32
N SER A 79 -10.14 -4.08 -1.99
CA SER A 79 -9.80 -2.78 -2.57
C SER A 79 -9.05 -2.89 -3.90
N LEU A 80 -8.64 -4.08 -4.32
CA LEU A 80 -7.80 -4.26 -5.50
C LEU A 80 -8.51 -3.87 -6.79
N GLY A 81 -9.75 -4.30 -7.00
CA GLY A 81 -10.50 -4.01 -8.23
C GLY A 81 -10.58 -2.52 -8.54
N GLY A 82 -11.00 -1.71 -7.56
CA GLY A 82 -11.08 -0.26 -7.73
C GLY A 82 -9.73 0.42 -8.02
N VAL A 83 -8.64 -0.08 -7.44
CA VAL A 83 -7.29 0.42 -7.75
C VAL A 83 -6.87 0.04 -9.17
N LEU A 84 -7.16 -1.20 -9.60
CA LEU A 84 -6.86 -1.65 -10.96
C LEU A 84 -7.66 -0.86 -12.00
N ASP A 85 -8.94 -0.59 -11.76
CA ASP A 85 -9.79 0.18 -12.69
C ASP A 85 -9.26 1.60 -12.87
N ALA A 86 -8.99 2.30 -11.77
CA ALA A 86 -8.49 3.67 -11.81
C ALA A 86 -7.09 3.75 -12.47
N LEU A 87 -6.21 2.80 -12.18
CA LEU A 87 -4.87 2.76 -12.78
C LEU A 87 -4.93 2.36 -14.27
N THR A 88 -5.91 1.53 -14.66
CA THR A 88 -6.19 1.19 -16.07
C THR A 88 -6.63 2.44 -16.83
N VAL A 89 -7.57 3.22 -16.29
CA VAL A 89 -8.00 4.50 -16.88
C VAL A 89 -6.83 5.47 -17.00
N TRP A 90 -6.00 5.57 -15.97
CA TRP A 90 -4.79 6.41 -16.03
C TRP A 90 -3.82 5.94 -17.12
N ALA A 91 -3.58 4.63 -17.24
CA ALA A 91 -2.70 4.06 -18.25
C ALA A 91 -3.23 4.26 -19.68
N GLN A 92 -4.55 4.17 -19.87
CA GLN A 92 -5.22 4.49 -21.14
C GLN A 92 -5.01 5.96 -21.52
N ALA A 93 -5.17 6.89 -20.58
CA ALA A 93 -4.90 8.32 -20.81
C ALA A 93 -3.43 8.59 -21.19
N LYS A 94 -2.51 7.73 -20.79
CA LYS A 94 -1.09 7.75 -21.18
C LYS A 94 -0.77 6.96 -22.43
N ARG A 95 -1.78 6.44 -23.15
CA ARG A 95 -1.66 5.65 -24.39
C ARG A 95 -0.84 4.36 -24.19
N ASN A 96 -0.95 3.73 -23.03
CA ASN A 96 -0.34 2.42 -22.81
C ASN A 96 -1.07 1.35 -23.66
N PRO A 97 -0.35 0.48 -24.39
CA PRO A 97 -0.96 -0.52 -25.27
C PRO A 97 -1.65 -1.68 -24.52
N GLU A 98 -1.25 -1.95 -23.27
CA GLU A 98 -1.82 -3.01 -22.43
C GLU A 98 -2.18 -2.48 -21.04
N PRO A 99 -3.17 -1.58 -20.91
CA PRO A 99 -3.41 -0.81 -19.69
C PRO A 99 -3.81 -1.67 -18.48
N ALA A 100 -4.58 -2.74 -18.69
CA ALA A 100 -4.97 -3.67 -17.62
C ALA A 100 -3.77 -4.47 -17.09
N ARG A 101 -2.91 -4.98 -18.00
CA ARG A 101 -1.68 -5.69 -17.63
C ARG A 101 -0.70 -4.76 -16.90
N PHE A 102 -0.60 -3.53 -17.38
CA PHE A 102 0.19 -2.48 -16.74
C PHE A 102 -0.30 -2.21 -15.31
N ALA A 103 -1.62 -2.00 -15.13
CA ALA A 103 -2.20 -1.74 -13.82
C ALA A 103 -1.94 -2.89 -12.83
N LEU A 104 -2.10 -4.14 -13.27
CA LEU A 104 -1.82 -5.32 -12.46
C LEU A 104 -0.34 -5.41 -12.08
N ALA A 105 0.57 -5.25 -13.03
CA ALA A 105 2.01 -5.34 -12.78
C ALA A 105 2.51 -4.27 -11.80
N ILE A 106 2.03 -3.03 -11.96
CA ILE A 106 2.40 -1.91 -11.10
C ILE A 106 1.82 -2.07 -9.70
N THR A 107 0.53 -2.43 -9.59
CA THR A 107 -0.10 -2.62 -8.27
C THR A 107 0.55 -3.77 -7.52
N SER A 108 0.87 -4.88 -8.20
CA SER A 108 1.57 -6.02 -7.59
C SER A 108 2.95 -5.62 -7.07
N HIS A 109 3.72 -4.89 -7.88
CA HIS A 109 5.05 -4.40 -7.48
C HIS A 109 4.98 -3.35 -6.37
N TRP A 110 3.96 -2.49 -6.38
CA TRP A 110 3.73 -1.51 -5.32
C TRP A 110 3.39 -2.21 -4.00
N LEU A 111 2.56 -3.26 -4.02
CA LEU A 111 2.23 -4.05 -2.84
C LEU A 111 3.43 -4.83 -2.30
N SER A 112 4.27 -5.39 -3.18
CA SER A 112 5.53 -6.01 -2.81
C SER A 112 6.58 -5.82 -3.89
N ASP A 113 7.59 -5.03 -3.57
CA ASP A 113 8.79 -4.87 -4.40
C ASP A 113 9.85 -5.92 -4.04
N THR A 114 9.48 -7.00 -3.35
CA THR A 114 10.42 -8.02 -2.88
C THR A 114 11.00 -8.81 -4.07
N CYS A 115 12.31 -9.00 -4.09
CA CYS A 115 12.95 -9.86 -5.09
C CYS A 115 12.56 -11.32 -4.86
N ASN A 116 11.85 -11.93 -5.81
CA ASN A 116 11.40 -13.32 -5.70
C ASN A 116 12.54 -14.35 -5.60
N ALA A 117 13.73 -14.05 -6.12
CA ALA A 117 14.87 -14.98 -6.10
C ALA A 117 15.54 -15.11 -4.72
N CYS A 118 15.64 -14.00 -3.99
CA CYS A 118 16.23 -13.97 -2.64
C CYS A 118 15.21 -13.71 -1.53
N GLN A 119 13.93 -13.56 -1.90
CA GLN A 119 12.82 -13.23 -0.98
C GLN A 119 13.13 -12.00 -0.11
N GLY A 120 13.79 -10.99 -0.68
CA GLY A 120 14.14 -9.76 0.05
C GLY A 120 15.46 -9.82 0.83
N ARG A 121 16.10 -10.99 0.94
CA ARG A 121 17.33 -11.17 1.75
C ARG A 121 18.57 -10.51 1.14
N GLY A 122 18.54 -10.16 -0.15
CA GLY A 122 19.69 -9.63 -0.88
C GLY A 122 20.77 -10.67 -1.22
N ASN A 123 20.77 -11.84 -0.57
CA ASN A 123 21.71 -12.94 -0.79
C ASN A 123 20.97 -14.24 -1.15
N GLU A 124 21.67 -15.16 -1.82
CA GLU A 124 21.17 -16.49 -2.16
C GLU A 124 20.92 -17.31 -0.88
N SER A 125 19.76 -17.97 -0.78
CA SER A 125 19.48 -18.91 0.31
C SER A 125 20.17 -20.24 0.02
N ILE A 126 21.02 -20.70 0.93
CA ILE A 126 21.65 -22.03 0.84
C ILE A 126 20.65 -23.05 1.41
N PRO A 127 20.16 -24.01 0.59
CA PRO A 127 19.15 -24.98 1.03
C PRO A 127 19.60 -25.73 2.30
N GLY A 128 18.69 -25.84 3.28
CA GLY A 128 18.94 -26.59 4.52
C GLY A 128 19.83 -25.91 5.55
N THR A 129 20.26 -24.65 5.34
CA THR A 129 21.06 -23.91 6.32
C THR A 129 20.44 -22.55 6.65
N PRO A 130 20.61 -22.03 7.87
CA PRO A 130 20.19 -20.67 8.22
C PRO A 130 21.15 -19.60 7.68
N LYS A 131 22.21 -20.00 6.95
CA LYS A 131 23.25 -19.09 6.44
C LYS A 131 22.88 -18.57 5.06
N LEU A 132 23.19 -17.29 4.83
CA LEU A 132 23.08 -16.65 3.53
C LEU A 132 24.34 -16.93 2.71
N GLY A 133 24.14 -17.20 1.42
CA GLY A 133 25.20 -17.37 0.44
C GLY A 133 25.67 -16.06 -0.16
N ARG A 134 26.01 -16.10 -1.46
CA ARG A 134 26.53 -14.95 -2.20
C ARG A 134 25.44 -13.91 -2.45
N THR A 135 25.85 -12.70 -2.81
CA THR A 135 24.94 -11.64 -3.26
C THR A 135 24.03 -12.13 -4.38
N CYS A 136 22.74 -11.86 -4.23
CA CYS A 136 21.72 -12.28 -5.18
C CYS A 136 21.97 -11.64 -6.55
N LYS A 137 22.23 -12.47 -7.55
CA LYS A 137 22.50 -12.02 -8.93
C LYS A 137 21.31 -11.34 -9.61
N LYS A 138 20.09 -11.61 -9.15
CA LYS A 138 18.86 -11.03 -9.75
C LYS A 138 18.60 -9.59 -9.31
N CYS A 139 18.89 -9.25 -8.05
CA CYS A 139 18.65 -7.91 -7.50
C CYS A 139 19.94 -7.15 -7.16
N GLY A 140 21.11 -7.75 -7.37
CA GLY A 140 22.41 -7.16 -7.06
C GLY A 140 22.62 -6.87 -5.57
N GLY A 141 21.95 -7.59 -4.68
CA GLY A 141 22.03 -7.35 -3.22
C GLY A 141 20.93 -6.46 -2.66
N SER A 142 20.16 -5.74 -3.49
CA SER A 142 19.15 -4.78 -3.01
C SER A 142 17.97 -5.43 -2.29
N GLY A 143 17.74 -6.73 -2.49
CA GLY A 143 16.53 -7.41 -2.02
C GLY A 143 15.26 -7.00 -2.78
N LYS A 144 15.34 -6.06 -3.72
CA LYS A 144 14.17 -5.52 -4.44
C LYS A 144 14.06 -6.04 -5.87
N ALA A 145 12.83 -6.23 -6.32
CA ALA A 145 12.52 -6.54 -7.71
C ALA A 145 12.79 -5.32 -8.59
N ALA A 146 13.11 -5.58 -9.86
CA ALA A 146 13.19 -4.51 -10.85
C ALA A 146 11.80 -3.89 -11.08
N VAL A 147 11.77 -2.58 -11.31
CA VAL A 147 10.53 -1.89 -11.64
C VAL A 147 9.98 -2.41 -12.97
N PRO A 148 8.72 -2.88 -13.02
CA PRO A 148 8.14 -3.38 -14.25
C PRO A 148 7.91 -2.23 -15.23
N MET A 149 7.97 -2.52 -16.54
CA MET A 149 7.64 -1.55 -17.61
C MET A 149 8.50 -0.27 -17.61
N GLY A 150 9.73 -0.34 -17.09
CA GLY A 150 10.73 0.72 -17.21
C GLY A 150 10.31 2.08 -16.63
N GLN A 151 10.52 3.15 -17.39
CA GLN A 151 10.27 4.52 -16.94
C GLN A 151 8.79 4.83 -16.69
N ASP A 152 7.89 4.29 -17.50
CA ASP A 152 6.45 4.53 -17.29
C ASP A 152 5.95 3.82 -16.04
N GLY A 153 6.49 2.64 -15.74
CA GLY A 153 6.24 1.98 -14.46
C GLY A 153 6.76 2.78 -13.27
N ARG A 154 7.96 3.38 -13.38
CA ARG A 154 8.49 4.27 -12.34
C ARG A 154 7.58 5.48 -12.10
N LYS A 155 7.09 6.12 -13.17
CA LYS A 155 6.14 7.25 -13.05
C LYS A 155 4.85 6.83 -12.35
N ALA A 156 4.31 5.66 -12.68
CA ALA A 156 3.10 5.15 -12.04
C ALA A 156 3.33 4.86 -10.55
N LEU A 157 4.44 4.22 -10.17
CA LEU A 157 4.79 3.99 -8.77
C LEU A 157 4.91 5.31 -7.99
N ASN A 158 5.63 6.30 -8.54
CA ASN A 158 5.74 7.62 -7.92
C ASN A 158 4.37 8.30 -7.76
N MET A 159 3.46 8.11 -8.72
CA MET A 159 2.08 8.61 -8.61
C MET A 159 1.31 7.92 -7.49
N LEU A 160 1.42 6.60 -7.34
CA LEU A 160 0.76 5.86 -6.25
C LEU A 160 1.28 6.33 -4.88
N ASP A 161 2.60 6.46 -4.73
CA ASP A 161 3.23 6.97 -3.50
C ASP A 161 2.81 8.42 -3.20
N HIS A 162 2.72 9.27 -4.23
CA HIS A 162 2.22 10.63 -4.09
C HIS A 162 0.76 10.65 -3.62
N CYS A 163 -0.10 9.77 -4.14
CA CYS A 163 -1.50 9.67 -3.71
C CYS A 163 -1.62 9.28 -2.24
N VAL A 164 -0.86 8.29 -1.78
CA VAL A 164 -0.87 7.87 -0.37
C VAL A 164 -0.32 8.96 0.54
N THR A 165 0.81 9.57 0.17
CA THR A 165 1.42 10.66 0.94
C THR A 165 0.47 11.85 1.07
N ARG A 166 -0.17 12.26 -0.03
CA ARG A 166 -1.12 13.38 -0.05
C ARG A 166 -2.40 13.07 0.73
N ALA A 167 -2.91 11.85 0.64
CA ALA A 167 -4.03 11.41 1.47
C ALA A 167 -3.69 11.48 2.96
N GLY A 168 -2.54 10.92 3.35
CA GLY A 168 -2.05 10.99 4.72
C GLY A 168 -1.90 12.42 5.25
N ALA A 169 -1.30 13.31 4.45
CA ALA A 169 -1.15 14.71 4.81
C ALA A 169 -2.48 15.45 4.93
N SER A 170 -3.42 15.23 3.99
CA SER A 170 -4.77 15.81 4.03
C SER A 170 -5.54 15.36 5.27
N MET A 171 -5.55 14.05 5.55
CA MET A 171 -6.18 13.49 6.75
C MET A 171 -5.57 14.11 8.02
N ARG A 172 -4.24 14.18 8.10
CA ARG A 172 -3.53 14.74 9.26
C ARG A 172 -3.86 16.21 9.49
N LYS A 173 -3.95 17.02 8.43
CA LYS A 173 -4.34 18.43 8.54
C LYS A 173 -5.76 18.59 9.09
N ARG A 174 -6.70 17.78 8.61
CA ARG A 174 -8.11 17.82 9.03
C ARG A 174 -8.30 17.37 10.46
N LEU A 175 -7.67 16.26 10.84
CA LEU A 175 -7.70 15.77 12.22
C LEU A 175 -7.07 16.77 13.18
N ARG A 176 -6.00 17.48 12.79
CA ARG A 176 -5.44 18.56 13.62
C ARG A 176 -6.40 19.74 13.76
N ALA A 177 -7.04 20.14 12.67
CA ALA A 177 -8.02 21.22 12.67
C ALA A 177 -9.26 20.89 13.53
N SER A 178 -9.73 19.64 13.50
CA SER A 178 -10.84 19.19 14.35
C SER A 178 -10.45 18.98 15.82
N MET A 179 -9.17 18.67 16.11
CA MET A 179 -8.66 18.50 17.48
C MET A 179 -8.24 19.80 18.19
N GLY A 180 -8.36 20.97 17.55
CA GLY A 180 -8.07 22.27 18.19
C GLY A 180 -6.62 22.46 18.69
N ARG A 181 -5.65 21.68 18.19
CA ARG A 181 -4.23 21.80 18.58
C ARG A 181 -3.51 22.89 17.74
N PRO A 182 -2.84 23.88 18.37
CA PRO A 182 -2.07 24.88 17.64
C PRO A 182 -0.87 24.26 16.91
N ALA A 183 -0.42 24.97 15.86
CA ALA A 183 0.58 24.54 14.88
C ALA A 183 1.97 24.27 15.47
#